data_AF-A0A962UPN7-F1
#
_entry.id   AF-A0A962UPN7-F1
#
_cell.length_a   1.000
_cell.length_b   1.000
_cell.length_c   1.000
_cell.angle_alpha   90.00
_cell.angle_beta   90.00
_cell.angle_gamma   90.00
#
_symmetry.space_group_name_H-M   'P 1'
#
loop_
_entity.id
_entity.type
_entity.pdbx_description
1 polymer ?
#
loop_
_entity_poly.entity_id
_entity_poly.type
_entity_poly.pdbx_seq_one_letter_code
_entity_poly.pdbx_strand_id
1 'polypeptide(L)'
;MFERIVSRGTLLTVAVLIVCVIGVVAALRISVQMIPDLDVRTITVRTSWPGATPQDVEKEILIEQEEFLRNIPSLQRLVASASFGQASIELEFPYGVDINETLI
;
A
#
# COMPACT_ATOMS: atom_id res chain seq x y z
N MET A 1 -1.62 38.41 -30.78
CA MET A 1 -2.29 37.09 -30.73
C MET A 1 -3.53 37.14 -29.84
N PHE A 2 -3.41 37.61 -28.59
CA PHE A 2 -4.53 37.78 -27.66
C PHE A 2 -5.66 38.70 -28.17
N GLU A 3 -5.34 39.82 -28.84
CA GLU A 3 -6.37 40.73 -29.39
C GLU A 3 -7.30 40.07 -30.43
N ARG A 4 -6.80 39.11 -31.23
CA ARG A 4 -7.62 38.36 -32.21
C ARG A 4 -8.55 37.34 -31.54
N ILE A 5 -8.18 36.86 -30.37
CA ILE A 5 -8.97 35.92 -29.58
C ILE A 5 -10.09 36.67 -28.85
N VAL A 6 -9.80 37.88 -28.34
CA VAL A 6 -10.78 38.74 -27.66
C VAL A 6 -11.74 39.40 -28.64
N SER A 7 -11.33 39.72 -29.87
CA SER A 7 -12.20 40.35 -30.87
C SER A 7 -13.31 39.44 -31.41
N ARG A 8 -13.14 38.11 -31.28
CA ARG A 8 -14.15 37.09 -31.60
C ARG A 8 -14.72 36.50 -30.32
N GLY A 9 -15.47 37.33 -29.57
CA GLY A 9 -16.04 36.97 -28.27
C GLY A 9 -16.84 35.66 -28.26
N THR A 10 -17.49 35.30 -29.37
CA THR A 10 -18.20 34.01 -29.51
C THR A 10 -17.28 32.80 -29.43
N LEU A 11 -16.09 32.84 -30.05
CA LEU A 11 -15.12 31.74 -29.99
C LEU A 11 -14.56 31.58 -28.58
N LEU A 12 -14.32 32.70 -27.89
CA LEU A 12 -13.85 32.68 -26.51
C LEU A 12 -14.89 32.06 -25.58
N THR A 13 -16.17 32.44 -25.71
CA THR A 13 -17.26 31.84 -24.91
C THR A 13 -17.39 30.34 -25.16
N VAL A 14 -17.33 29.90 -26.42
CA VAL A 14 -17.41 28.47 -26.76
C VAL A 14 -16.21 27.70 -26.19
N ALA A 15 -15.00 28.25 -26.28
CA ALA A 15 -13.81 27.62 -25.70
C ALA A 15 -13.92 27.48 -24.18
N VAL A 16 -14.36 28.53 -23.48
CA VAL A 16 -14.59 28.50 -22.03
C VAL A 16 -15.68 27.48 -21.67
N LEU A 17 -16.77 27.43 -22.43
CA LEU A 17 -17.86 26.47 -22.21
C LEU A 17 -17.36 25.02 -22.32
N ILE A 18 -16.54 24.73 -23.33
CA ILE A 18 -15.94 23.39 -23.52
C ILE A 18 -15.07 23.02 -22.33
N VAL A 19 -14.21 23.93 -21.85
CA VAL A 19 -13.35 23.69 -20.68
C VAL A 19 -14.20 23.46 -19.42
N CYS A 20 -15.26 24.25 -19.21
CA CYS A 20 -16.18 24.06 -18.09
C CYS A 20 -16.87 22.69 -18.14
N VAL A 21 -17.37 22.26 -19.30
CA VAL A 21 -18.02 20.95 -19.45
C VAL A 21 -17.04 19.81 -19.17
N ILE A 22 -15.81 19.88 -19.70
CA ILE A 22 -14.75 18.90 -19.41
C ILE A 22 -14.43 18.88 -17.91
N GLY A 23 -14.31 20.05 -17.28
CA GLY A 23 -14.04 20.17 -15.85
C GLY A 23 -15.14 19.55 -14.99
N VAL A 24 -16.41 19.78 -15.31
CA VAL A 24 -17.55 19.18 -14.60
C VAL A 24 -17.56 17.66 -14.77
N VAL A 25 -17.35 17.16 -15.99
CA VAL A 25 -17.30 15.71 -16.24
C VAL A 25 -16.13 15.05 -15.51
N ALA A 26 -14.96 15.69 -15.49
CA ALA A 26 -13.80 15.20 -14.76
C ALA A 26 -14.05 15.19 -13.24
N ALA A 27 -14.60 16.27 -12.69
CA ALA A 27 -14.91 16.36 -11.27
C ALA A 27 -15.91 15.29 -10.82
N LEU A 28 -16.89 14.93 -11.66
CA LEU A 28 -17.86 13.87 -11.37
C LEU A 28 -17.30 12.45 -11.58
N ARG A 29 -16.22 12.29 -12.37
CA ARG A 29 -15.61 10.98 -12.68
C ARG A 29 -14.41 10.64 -11.81
N ILE A 30 -13.75 11.61 -11.20
CA ILE A 30 -12.65 11.35 -10.27
C ILE A 30 -13.20 10.55 -9.09
N SER A 31 -12.67 9.34 -8.90
CA SER A 31 -13.00 8.50 -7.76
C SER A 31 -12.46 9.16 -6.50
N VAL A 32 -13.37 9.57 -5.61
CA VAL A 32 -12.99 10.07 -4.29
C VAL A 32 -12.66 8.87 -3.41
N GLN A 33 -11.39 8.68 -3.12
CA GLN A 33 -10.92 7.68 -2.17
C GLN A 33 -10.56 8.37 -0.85
N MET A 34 -11.03 7.83 0.28
CA MET A 34 -10.68 8.35 1.62
C MET A 34 -9.26 8.00 2.04
N ILE A 35 -8.72 6.91 1.52
CA ILE A 35 -7.36 6.43 1.73
C ILE A 35 -6.76 6.28 0.34
N PRO A 36 -5.68 7.00 -0.01
CA PRO A 36 -4.99 6.77 -1.28
C PRO A 36 -4.46 5.33 -1.30
N ASP A 37 -4.32 4.71 -2.47
CA ASP A 37 -3.67 3.40 -2.57
C ASP A 37 -2.28 3.48 -1.94
N LEU A 38 -2.16 2.91 -0.75
CA LEU A 38 -0.89 2.74 -0.05
C LEU A 38 -0.34 1.42 -0.55
N ASP A 39 0.80 1.47 -1.23
CA ASP A 39 1.57 0.27 -1.48
C ASP A 39 1.82 -0.39 -0.11
N VAL A 40 1.17 -1.52 0.12
CA VAL A 40 1.42 -2.32 1.33
C VAL A 40 2.85 -2.79 1.19
N ARG A 41 3.65 -2.62 2.24
CA ARG A 41 5.09 -2.95 2.26
C ARG A 41 5.44 -3.90 3.39
N THR A 42 4.42 -4.35 4.11
CA THR A 42 4.55 -5.10 5.34
C THR A 42 3.65 -6.33 5.29
N ILE A 43 4.23 -7.50 5.53
CA ILE A 43 3.52 -8.76 5.71
C ILE A 43 3.62 -9.16 7.17
N THR A 44 2.49 -9.50 7.80
CA THR A 44 2.48 -9.99 9.19
C THR A 44 2.09 -11.45 9.22
N VAL A 45 2.99 -12.31 9.69
CA VAL A 45 2.72 -13.72 9.98
C VAL A 45 2.37 -13.84 11.46
N ARG A 46 1.22 -14.43 11.76
CA ARG A 46 0.78 -14.68 13.14
C ARG A 46 0.57 -16.17 13.34
N THR A 47 1.24 -16.71 14.34
CA THR A 47 1.11 -18.12 14.73
C THR A 47 0.57 -18.18 16.15
N SER A 48 -0.50 -18.94 16.37
CA SER A 48 -1.07 -19.13 17.70
C SER A 48 -0.74 -20.52 18.23
N TRP A 49 -0.29 -20.57 19.48
CA TRP A 49 -0.09 -21.80 20.24
C TRP A 49 -0.65 -21.64 21.66
N PRO A 50 -1.98 -21.77 21.83
CA PRO A 50 -2.64 -21.49 23.09
C PRO A 50 -2.05 -22.31 24.26
N GLY A 51 -1.75 -21.64 25.37
CA GLY A 51 -1.21 -22.28 26.58
C GLY A 51 0.30 -22.42 26.64
N ALA A 52 1.03 -22.05 25.57
CA ALA A 52 2.49 -22.02 25.58
C ALA A 52 3.03 -20.75 26.28
N THR A 53 4.15 -20.89 26.98
CA THR A 53 4.86 -19.75 27.57
C THR A 53 5.55 -18.92 26.47
N PRO A 54 5.80 -17.62 26.69
CA PRO A 54 6.51 -16.81 25.70
C PRO A 54 7.87 -17.39 25.32
N GLN A 55 8.59 -18.00 26.27
CA GLN A 55 9.88 -18.63 26.02
C GLN A 55 9.77 -19.86 25.12
N ASP A 56 8.75 -20.70 25.32
CA ASP A 56 8.52 -21.87 24.47
C ASP A 56 8.11 -21.45 23.06
N VAL A 57 7.24 -20.43 22.95
CA VAL A 57 6.83 -19.85 21.66
C VAL A 57 8.03 -19.24 20.93
N GLU A 58 8.91 -18.53 21.64
CA GLU A 58 10.13 -17.98 21.04
C GLU A 58 11.03 -19.09 20.49
N LYS A 59 11.32 -20.09 21.32
CA LYS A 59 12.30 -21.12 20.98
C LYS A 59 11.83 -22.09 19.90
N GLU A 60 10.59 -22.57 20.00
CA GLU A 60 10.07 -23.64 19.14
C GLU A 60 9.33 -23.12 17.90
N ILE A 61 8.85 -21.86 17.92
CA ILE A 61 8.10 -21.28 16.81
C ILE A 61 8.86 -20.09 16.21
N LEU A 62 9.16 -19.07 17.01
CA LEU A 62 9.65 -17.79 16.51
C LEU A 62 11.02 -17.92 15.84
N ILE A 63 11.98 -18.59 16.49
CA ILE A 63 13.35 -18.75 15.98
C ILE A 63 13.36 -19.56 14.67
N GLU A 64 12.64 -20.68 14.63
CA GLU A 64 12.54 -21.53 13.44
C GLU A 64 11.90 -20.78 12.26
N GLN A 65 10.81 -20.04 12.52
CA GLN A 65 10.16 -19.22 11.49
C GLN A 65 11.06 -18.07 11.03
N GLU A 66 11.75 -17.40 11.94
CA GLU A 66 12.67 -16.31 11.60
C GLU A 66 13.83 -16.80 10.74
N GLU A 67 14.44 -17.95 11.06
CA GLU A 67 15.53 -18.53 10.26
C GLU A 67 15.10 -18.86 8.83
N PHE A 68 13.89 -19.40 8.66
CA PHE A 68 13.34 -19.66 7.33
C PHE A 68 13.03 -18.37 6.56
N LEU A 69 12.32 -17.42 7.20
CA LEU A 69 11.82 -16.20 6.57
C LEU A 69 12.93 -15.19 6.24
N ARG A 70 14.07 -15.22 6.95
CA ARG A 70 15.24 -14.39 6.61
C ARG A 70 15.78 -14.65 5.21
N ASN A 71 15.53 -15.82 4.63
CA ASN A 71 16.02 -16.20 3.30
C ASN A 71 15.14 -15.68 2.16
N ILE A 72 14.04 -14.97 2.46
CA ILE A 72 13.16 -14.42 1.44
C ILE A 72 13.90 -13.32 0.66
N PRO A 73 13.95 -13.41 -0.69
CA PRO A 73 14.54 -12.37 -1.52
C PRO A 73 13.89 -11.01 -1.29
N SER A 74 14.70 -9.96 -1.35
CA SER A 74 14.22 -8.57 -1.23
C SER A 74 13.61 -8.20 0.13
N LEU A 75 13.80 -9.00 1.18
CA LEU A 75 13.41 -8.64 2.53
C LEU A 75 14.30 -7.49 3.06
N GLN A 76 13.70 -6.36 3.45
CA GLN A 76 14.43 -5.20 3.97
C GLN A 76 14.61 -5.27 5.48
N ARG A 77 13.57 -5.67 6.21
CA ARG A 77 13.59 -5.75 7.67
C ARG A 77 12.63 -6.83 8.16
N LEU A 78 13.06 -7.55 9.19
CA LEU A 78 12.27 -8.54 9.90
C LEU A 78 12.20 -8.15 11.37
N VAL A 79 11.00 -8.09 11.93
CA VAL A 79 10.76 -7.89 13.37
C VAL A 79 9.91 -9.02 13.88
N ALA A 80 10.44 -9.78 14.83
CA ALA A 80 9.76 -10.92 15.44
C ALA A 80 9.43 -10.61 16.91
N SER A 81 8.31 -11.10 17.40
CA SER A 81 7.87 -10.93 18.79
C SER A 81 7.08 -12.14 19.25
N ALA A 82 7.46 -12.70 20.39
CA ALA A 82 6.72 -13.76 21.07
C ALA A 82 5.97 -13.23 22.29
N SER A 83 4.78 -13.77 22.51
CA SER A 83 3.88 -13.45 23.61
C SER A 83 3.15 -14.72 24.03
N PHE A 84 2.40 -14.66 25.14
CA PHE A 84 1.68 -15.83 25.65
C PHE A 84 0.78 -16.45 24.59
N GLY A 85 1.11 -17.69 24.22
CA GLY A 85 0.44 -18.46 23.19
C GLY A 85 0.34 -17.82 21.80
N GLN A 86 1.20 -16.84 21.48
CA GLN A 86 1.20 -16.19 20.16
C GLN A 86 2.60 -15.71 19.76
N ALA A 87 2.99 -16.03 18.53
CA ALA A 87 4.11 -15.43 17.81
C ALA A 87 3.61 -14.48 16.71
N SER A 88 4.30 -13.35 16.54
CA SER A 88 4.06 -12.39 15.47
C SER A 88 5.38 -12.04 14.79
N ILE A 89 5.41 -12.12 13.46
CA ILE A 89 6.57 -11.76 12.63
C ILE A 89 6.12 -10.75 11.60
N GLU A 90 6.82 -9.62 11.52
CA GLU A 90 6.59 -8.53 10.60
C GLU A 90 7.74 -8.47 9.60
N LEU A 91 7.41 -8.59 8.31
CA LEU A 91 8.34 -8.59 7.18
C LEU A 91 8.12 -7.31 6.38
N GLU A 92 9.14 -6.47 6.29
CA GLU A 92 9.12 -5.20 5.57
C GLU A 92 9.91 -5.32 4.26
N PHE A 93 9.33 -4.85 3.16
CA PHE A 93 9.87 -4.93 1.81
C PHE A 93 10.13 -3.53 1.19
N PRO A 94 11.13 -3.41 0.29
CA PRO A 94 11.42 -2.18 -0.42
C PRO A 94 10.29 -1.82 -1.41
N TYR A 95 10.24 -0.56 -1.83
CA TYR A 95 9.29 -0.12 -2.87
C TYR A 95 9.52 -0.86 -4.19
N GLY A 96 8.42 -1.18 -4.90
CA GLY A 96 8.46 -1.81 -6.22
C GLY A 96 8.53 -3.34 -6.21
N VAL A 97 8.44 -3.98 -5.04
CA VAL A 97 8.24 -5.43 -4.91
C VAL A 97 6.73 -5.70 -4.88
N ASP A 98 6.25 -6.61 -5.73
CA ASP A 98 4.86 -7.06 -5.68
C ASP A 98 4.69 -7.99 -4.48
N ILE A 99 3.98 -7.51 -3.44
CA ILE A 99 3.71 -8.31 -2.24
C ILE A 99 2.92 -9.57 -2.56
N ASN A 100 2.03 -9.53 -3.57
CA ASN A 100 1.23 -10.70 -3.91
C ASN A 100 2.10 -11.85 -4.41
N GLU A 101 3.22 -11.56 -5.07
CA GLU A 101 4.20 -12.57 -5.48
C GLU A 101 4.99 -13.14 -4.29
N THR A 102 5.15 -12.38 -3.20
CA THR A 102 5.85 -12.82 -1.98
C THR A 102 4.97 -13.57 -0.99
N LEU A 103 3.64 -13.57 -1.18
CA LEU A 103 2.67 -14.24 -0.31
C LEU A 103 2.42 -15.72 -0.70
N ILE A 104 2.96 -16.19 -1.82
CA ILE A 104 2.75 -17.54 -2.39
C ILE A 104 3.95 -18.47 -2.22
#